data_AF-A0A8H4SXW9-F1
#
_entry.id   AF-A0A8H4SXW9-F1
#
_cell.length_a   1.000
_cell.length_b   1.000
_cell.length_c   1.000
_cell.angle_alpha   90.00
_cell.angle_beta   90.00
_cell.angle_gamma   90.00
#
_symmetry.space_group_name_H-M   'P 1'
#
loop_
_entity.id
_entity.type
_entity.pdbx_description
1 polymer ?
#
loop_
_entity_poly.entity_id
_entity_poly.type
_entity_poly.pdbx_seq_one_letter_code
_entity_poly.pdbx_strand_id
1 'polypeptide(L)'
;MTLKALLLAATMAMTGYAKNTSPTIDKNLNFIYSRGDFSTIGGTTGNEFGHRTGLTITDAEGKELYSESYPGGASPCANPNMELKITSSCWEGEFKFNCGTNVMGVIQNCEVVPSGDGILAWPGKVDSSTEFVGIAISQTDVCGGGFPTGGECGDGATFNIASHNP
;
A
#
# COMPACT_ATOMS: atom_id res chain seq x y z
N MET A 1 46.56 21.10 58.73
CA MET A 1 45.68 19.92 58.74
C MET A 1 44.71 20.06 57.57
N THR A 2 45.14 19.75 56.33
CA THR A 2 45.16 18.43 55.65
C THR A 2 43.79 18.00 55.11
N LEU A 3 43.63 18.15 53.78
CA LEU A 3 43.07 17.16 52.84
C LEU A 3 42.06 16.15 53.42
N LYS A 4 40.90 16.61 53.90
CA LYS A 4 39.78 15.74 54.29
C LYS A 4 38.46 16.32 53.80
N ALA A 5 38.27 16.39 52.48
CA ALA A 5 36.94 16.66 51.91
C ALA A 5 36.81 16.26 50.42
N LEU A 6 37.59 15.30 49.91
CA LEU A 6 37.50 14.92 48.49
C LEU A 6 37.53 13.40 48.29
N LEU A 7 36.57 12.70 48.88
CA LEU A 7 36.23 11.33 48.48
C LEU A 7 34.76 11.08 48.83
N LEU A 8 33.86 11.52 47.95
CA LEU A 8 32.49 11.02 47.91
C LEU A 8 32.21 10.42 46.52
N ALA A 9 31.78 9.16 46.56
CA ALA A 9 30.93 8.47 45.59
C ALA A 9 31.52 8.17 44.19
N ALA A 10 32.28 7.07 44.11
CA ALA A 10 32.26 6.21 42.92
C ALA A 10 31.17 5.15 43.12
N THR A 11 29.93 5.46 42.72
CA THR A 11 28.82 4.49 42.68
C THR A 11 28.11 4.59 41.33
N MET A 12 28.41 3.60 40.49
CA MET A 12 27.54 2.94 39.51
C MET A 12 26.46 3.80 38.83
N ALA A 13 26.70 4.13 37.56
CA ALA A 13 25.66 4.35 36.56
C ALA A 13 26.06 3.64 35.25
N MET A 14 26.06 2.31 35.27
CA MET A 14 25.85 1.51 34.05
C MET A 14 24.37 1.13 34.05
N THR A 15 23.54 2.01 33.51
CA THR A 15 22.14 1.70 33.20
C THR A 15 21.78 2.33 31.87
N GLY A 16 21.56 1.46 30.89
CA GLY A 16 20.84 1.76 29.67
C GLY A 16 21.61 2.57 28.65
N TYR A 17 22.30 1.87 27.74
CA TYR A 17 22.22 2.28 26.35
C TYR A 17 20.73 2.39 26.03
N ALA A 18 20.20 3.61 25.97
CA ALA A 18 19.01 3.87 25.19
C ALA A 18 19.38 3.40 23.78
N LYS A 19 18.97 2.19 23.44
CA LYS A 19 18.84 1.76 22.06
C LYS A 19 17.95 2.85 21.48
N ASN A 20 18.54 3.73 20.66
CA ASN A 20 17.80 4.55 19.73
C ASN A 20 17.02 3.58 18.84
N THR A 21 15.91 3.06 19.34
CA THR A 21 14.81 2.63 18.50
C THR A 21 14.33 3.92 17.88
N SER A 22 14.95 4.27 16.75
CA SER A 22 14.22 4.95 15.68
C SER A 22 12.83 4.34 15.68
N PRO A 23 11.73 5.13 15.76
CA PRO A 23 10.40 4.56 15.66
C PRO A 23 10.39 3.67 14.43
N THR A 24 10.29 2.35 14.65
CA THR A 24 9.92 1.46 13.57
C THR A 24 8.50 1.91 13.27
N ILE A 25 8.38 2.59 12.13
CA ILE A 25 7.08 2.89 11.54
C ILE A 25 6.54 1.51 11.17
N ASP A 26 5.88 0.85 12.12
CA ASP A 26 5.39 -0.51 11.95
C ASP A 26 4.32 -0.45 10.87
N LYS A 27 4.67 -0.99 9.69
CA LYS A 27 3.75 -1.17 8.58
C LYS A 27 2.75 -2.22 9.00
N ASN A 28 1.53 -1.79 9.28
CA ASN A 28 0.48 -2.59 9.89
C ASN A 28 -0.70 -2.82 8.95
N LEU A 29 -0.74 -2.11 7.81
CA LEU A 29 -1.65 -2.38 6.71
C LEU A 29 -0.89 -2.64 5.41
N ASN A 30 -1.50 -3.41 4.53
CA ASN A 30 -1.03 -3.60 3.16
C ASN A 30 -2.08 -3.08 2.18
N PHE A 31 -1.61 -2.53 1.06
CA PHE A 31 -2.44 -2.19 -0.09
C PHE A 31 -2.04 -3.07 -1.27
N ILE A 32 -3.03 -3.48 -2.06
CA ILE A 32 -2.85 -4.35 -3.21
C ILE A 32 -3.76 -3.85 -4.32
N TYR A 33 -3.15 -3.38 -5.40
CA TYR A 33 -3.81 -3.20 -6.68
C TYR A 33 -3.73 -4.49 -7.46
N SER A 34 -4.84 -4.86 -8.08
CA SER A 34 -4.89 -5.95 -9.04
C SER A 34 -5.44 -5.44 -10.37
N ARG A 35 -4.85 -5.92 -11.45
CA ARG A 35 -5.32 -5.77 -12.82
C ARG A 35 -5.17 -7.10 -13.53
N GLY A 36 -6.19 -7.49 -14.29
CA GLY A 36 -6.18 -8.67 -15.12
C GLY A 36 -6.78 -8.33 -16.48
N ASP A 37 -6.09 -8.67 -17.54
CA ASP A 37 -6.54 -8.53 -18.92
C ASP A 37 -6.51 -9.91 -19.58
N PHE A 38 -7.60 -10.30 -20.23
CA PHE A 38 -7.72 -11.56 -20.95
C PHE A 38 -8.18 -11.30 -22.38
N SER A 39 -7.61 -12.02 -23.33
CA SER A 39 -8.02 -12.00 -24.73
C SER A 39 -7.90 -13.39 -25.36
N THR A 40 -8.89 -13.80 -26.14
CA THR A 40 -8.78 -14.93 -27.08
C THR A 40 -8.48 -14.43 -28.50
N ILE A 41 -7.80 -15.26 -29.29
CA ILE A 41 -7.59 -15.06 -30.74
C ILE A 41 -8.87 -15.46 -31.54
N GLY A 42 -9.91 -15.97 -30.85
CA GLY A 42 -11.20 -16.29 -31.44
C GLY A 42 -12.18 -16.94 -30.45
N GLY A 43 -13.48 -16.70 -30.68
CA GLY A 43 -14.64 -17.17 -29.93
C GLY A 43 -15.86 -17.27 -30.86
N THR A 44 -17.01 -17.71 -30.36
CA THR A 44 -18.16 -18.12 -31.21
C THR A 44 -18.70 -17.00 -32.11
N THR A 45 -18.43 -15.74 -31.74
CA THR A 45 -18.82 -14.52 -32.47
C THR A 45 -17.66 -13.54 -32.72
N GLY A 46 -16.40 -13.96 -32.54
CA GLY A 46 -15.21 -13.11 -32.60
C GLY A 46 -14.32 -13.27 -31.37
N ASN A 47 -13.28 -12.45 -31.25
CA ASN A 47 -12.39 -12.45 -30.08
C ASN A 47 -13.18 -12.13 -28.80
N GLU A 48 -12.91 -12.86 -27.73
CA GLU A 48 -13.46 -12.60 -26.39
C GLU A 48 -12.42 -11.86 -25.56
N PHE A 49 -12.86 -10.86 -24.80
CA PHE A 49 -11.99 -10.05 -23.95
C PHE A 49 -12.61 -9.86 -22.57
N GLY A 50 -11.77 -9.79 -21.55
CA GLY A 50 -12.19 -9.53 -20.18
C GLY A 50 -11.18 -8.65 -19.46
N HIS A 51 -11.68 -7.80 -18.56
CA HIS A 51 -10.86 -6.92 -17.73
C HIS A 51 -11.29 -7.05 -16.27
N ARG A 52 -10.33 -7.22 -15.36
CA ARG A 52 -10.52 -7.17 -13.92
C ARG A 52 -9.61 -6.10 -13.34
N THR A 53 -10.12 -5.33 -12.40
CA THR A 53 -9.34 -4.32 -11.68
C THR A 53 -9.86 -4.22 -10.25
N GLY A 54 -9.03 -3.78 -9.32
CA GLY A 54 -9.46 -3.56 -7.94
C GLY A 54 -8.37 -3.08 -7.00
N LEU A 55 -8.80 -2.54 -5.87
CA LEU A 55 -7.97 -2.17 -4.73
C LEU A 55 -8.43 -3.00 -3.53
N THR A 56 -7.46 -3.64 -2.88
CA THR A 56 -7.64 -4.37 -1.62
C THR A 56 -6.73 -3.76 -0.56
N ILE A 57 -7.25 -3.60 0.66
CA ILE A 57 -6.47 -3.24 1.85
C ILE A 57 -6.60 -4.38 2.84
N THR A 58 -5.47 -4.84 3.38
CA THR A 58 -5.41 -5.91 4.38
C THR A 58 -4.71 -5.46 5.65
N ASP A 59 -4.91 -6.18 6.75
CA ASP A 59 -4.02 -6.11 7.91
C ASP A 59 -2.64 -6.72 7.60
N ALA A 60 -1.77 -6.75 8.61
CA ALA A 60 -0.41 -7.29 8.52
C ALA A 60 -0.39 -8.81 8.27
N GLU A 61 -1.43 -9.52 8.70
CA GLU A 61 -1.65 -10.96 8.53
C GLU A 61 -2.26 -11.31 7.17
N GLY A 62 -2.67 -10.32 6.39
CA GLY A 62 -3.28 -10.49 5.06
C GLY A 62 -4.80 -10.67 5.08
N LYS A 63 -5.46 -10.44 6.22
CA LYS A 63 -6.92 -10.42 6.30
C LYS A 63 -7.46 -9.21 5.57
N GLU A 64 -8.42 -9.45 4.69
CA GLU A 64 -9.10 -8.38 3.94
C GLU A 64 -9.91 -7.47 4.88
N LEU A 65 -9.65 -6.17 4.79
CA LEU A 65 -10.38 -5.11 5.50
C LEU A 65 -11.23 -4.26 4.54
N TYR A 66 -10.78 -4.14 3.30
CA TYR A 66 -11.46 -3.44 2.21
C TYR A 66 -11.12 -4.11 0.88
N SER A 67 -12.10 -4.21 -0.02
CA SER A 67 -11.92 -4.79 -1.35
C SER A 67 -13.01 -4.31 -2.28
N GLU A 68 -12.64 -3.49 -3.26
CA GLU A 68 -13.56 -3.03 -4.30
C GLU A 68 -12.90 -3.07 -5.67
N SER A 69 -13.67 -3.49 -6.68
CA SER A 69 -13.23 -3.45 -8.07
C SER A 69 -13.16 -2.03 -8.64
N TYR A 70 -14.05 -1.16 -8.16
CA TYR A 70 -14.16 0.23 -8.62
C TYR A 70 -14.33 1.18 -7.43
N PRO A 71 -13.29 1.32 -6.57
CA PRO A 71 -13.28 2.27 -5.46
C PRO A 71 -13.72 3.67 -5.93
N GLY A 72 -14.79 4.20 -5.34
CA GLY A 72 -15.33 5.51 -5.72
C GLY A 72 -15.88 5.58 -7.15
N GLY A 73 -16.19 4.45 -7.78
CA GLY A 73 -16.74 4.38 -9.13
C GLY A 73 -15.70 4.40 -10.26
N ALA A 74 -14.40 4.35 -9.94
CA ALA A 74 -13.32 4.37 -10.93
C ALA A 74 -12.41 3.14 -10.82
N SER A 75 -11.84 2.70 -11.95
CA SER A 75 -10.79 1.69 -11.91
C SER A 75 -9.54 2.31 -11.26
N PRO A 76 -8.95 1.67 -10.24
CA PRO A 76 -7.82 2.22 -9.50
C PRO A 76 -6.57 2.42 -10.34
N CYS A 77 -6.47 1.76 -11.50
CA CYS A 77 -5.31 1.80 -12.40
C CYS A 77 -5.74 2.08 -13.87
N ALA A 78 -6.86 2.80 -14.08
CA ALA A 78 -7.41 3.07 -15.41
C ALA A 78 -6.57 4.03 -16.27
N ASN A 79 -5.71 4.83 -15.65
CA ASN A 79 -4.88 5.85 -16.28
C ASN A 79 -3.44 5.76 -15.76
N PRO A 80 -2.47 6.36 -16.48
CA PRO A 80 -1.05 6.25 -16.12
C PRO A 80 -0.68 6.76 -14.73
N ASN A 81 -1.54 7.55 -14.07
CA ASN A 81 -1.28 8.12 -12.75
C ASN A 81 -2.58 8.28 -11.92
N MET A 82 -3.40 7.23 -11.83
CA MET A 82 -4.61 7.31 -11.02
C MET A 82 -4.27 7.55 -9.54
N GLU A 83 -4.92 8.56 -8.94
CA GLU A 83 -4.90 8.87 -7.52
C GLU A 83 -6.27 8.60 -6.91
N LEU A 84 -6.33 7.79 -5.86
CA LEU A 84 -7.49 7.60 -5.00
C LEU A 84 -7.23 8.22 -3.64
N LYS A 85 -8.14 9.07 -3.19
CA LYS A 85 -8.07 9.69 -1.86
C LYS A 85 -8.96 8.94 -0.89
N ILE A 86 -8.36 8.38 0.15
CA ILE A 86 -9.04 7.49 1.09
C ILE A 86 -8.86 8.01 2.51
N THR A 87 -9.99 8.15 3.20
CA THR A 87 -10.04 8.31 4.65
C THR A 87 -10.54 7.03 5.28
N SER A 88 -10.08 6.73 6.49
CA SER A 88 -10.54 5.55 7.22
C SER A 88 -10.60 5.84 8.71
N SER A 89 -11.40 5.06 9.44
CA SER A 89 -11.31 5.04 10.91
C SER A 89 -10.00 4.46 11.44
N CYS A 90 -9.15 3.86 10.59
CA CYS A 90 -7.90 3.24 10.98
C CYS A 90 -6.67 4.15 10.96
N TRP A 91 -6.78 5.35 10.40
CA TRP A 91 -5.73 6.36 10.39
C TRP A 91 -6.33 7.76 10.53
N GLU A 92 -5.52 8.72 10.97
CA GLU A 92 -5.90 10.12 10.92
C GLU A 92 -5.56 10.73 9.56
N GLY A 93 -6.45 11.58 9.06
CA GLY A 93 -6.27 12.29 7.80
C GLY A 93 -6.60 11.46 6.56
N GLU A 94 -6.14 11.96 5.41
CA GLU A 94 -6.39 11.37 4.09
C GLU A 94 -5.09 10.76 3.55
N PHE A 95 -5.18 9.53 3.03
CA PHE A 95 -4.08 8.92 2.28
C PHE A 95 -4.42 8.94 0.79
N LYS A 96 -3.39 9.21 -0.02
CA LYS A 96 -3.43 9.14 -1.47
C LYS A 96 -2.84 7.81 -1.90
N PHE A 97 -3.66 7.02 -2.56
CA PHE A 97 -3.31 5.72 -3.11
C PHE A 97 -3.10 5.94 -4.61
N ASN A 98 -1.87 5.82 -5.06
CA ASN A 98 -1.50 6.03 -6.46
C ASN A 98 -1.26 4.69 -7.15
N CYS A 99 -1.74 4.56 -8.38
CA CYS A 99 -1.42 3.46 -9.27
C CYS A 99 -1.00 4.01 -10.63
N GLY A 100 0.23 3.70 -11.03
CA GLY A 100 0.77 4.10 -12.32
C GLY A 100 0.81 2.95 -13.31
N THR A 101 0.29 3.16 -14.51
CA THR A 101 0.34 2.19 -15.61
C THR A 101 1.09 2.75 -16.82
N ASN A 102 1.61 1.88 -17.69
CA ASN A 102 2.09 2.30 -19.00
C ASN A 102 0.94 2.43 -20.02
N VAL A 103 1.27 2.79 -21.27
CA VAL A 103 0.31 2.94 -22.37
C VAL A 103 -0.39 1.63 -22.77
N MET A 104 0.16 0.49 -22.37
CA MET A 104 -0.43 -0.84 -22.57
C MET A 104 -1.33 -1.25 -21.41
N GLY A 105 -1.48 -0.40 -20.38
CA GLY A 105 -2.24 -0.70 -19.18
C GLY A 105 -1.49 -1.52 -18.13
N VAL A 106 -0.24 -1.89 -18.38
CA VAL A 106 0.55 -2.69 -17.43
C VAL A 106 0.91 -1.85 -16.22
N ILE A 107 0.68 -2.36 -15.01
CA ILE A 107 1.07 -1.64 -13.78
C ILE A 107 2.60 -1.48 -13.74
N GLN A 108 3.08 -0.25 -13.49
CA GLN A 108 4.50 0.09 -13.43
C GLN A 108 4.95 0.51 -12.04
N ASN A 109 4.05 1.10 -11.27
CA ASN A 109 4.29 1.51 -9.90
C ASN A 109 2.97 1.62 -9.15
N CYS A 110 3.08 1.61 -7.83
CA CYS A 110 2.02 1.99 -6.94
C CYS A 110 2.64 2.50 -5.64
N GLU A 111 1.95 3.39 -4.96
CA GLU A 111 2.43 3.96 -3.70
C GLU A 111 1.27 4.48 -2.88
N VAL A 112 1.52 4.62 -1.58
CA VAL A 112 0.63 5.33 -0.65
C VAL A 112 1.37 6.55 -0.13
N VAL A 113 0.72 7.71 -0.17
CA VAL A 113 1.28 8.98 0.30
C VAL A 113 0.31 9.58 1.32
N PRO A 114 0.77 9.97 2.52
CA PRO A 114 -0.08 10.70 3.46
C PRO A 114 -0.35 12.11 2.92
N SER A 115 -1.58 12.61 3.05
CA SER A 115 -1.93 13.97 2.64
C SER A 115 -1.44 14.96 3.69
N GLY A 116 -0.16 15.32 3.59
CA GLY A 116 0.51 16.33 4.42
C GLY A 116 1.91 16.65 3.88
N ASP A 117 2.52 17.73 4.36
CA ASP A 117 3.80 18.28 3.85
C ASP A 117 5.04 17.36 4.06
N GLY A 118 4.85 16.13 4.55
CA GLY A 118 5.89 15.13 4.74
C GLY A 118 6.01 14.20 3.54
N ILE A 119 7.13 14.30 2.82
CA ILE A 119 7.50 13.51 1.62
C ILE A 119 7.83 12.05 1.96
N LEU A 120 6.98 11.34 2.71
CA LEU A 120 7.16 9.90 2.93
C LEU A 120 6.12 9.15 2.12
N ALA A 121 6.48 8.86 0.87
CA ALA A 121 5.76 7.89 0.06
C ALA A 121 6.16 6.47 0.50
N TRP A 122 5.18 5.57 0.54
CA TRP A 122 5.39 4.13 0.75
C TRP A 122 5.23 3.40 -0.58
N PRO A 123 6.33 3.14 -1.31
CA PRO A 123 6.26 2.48 -2.60
C PRO A 123 5.88 1.00 -2.42
N GLY A 124 5.03 0.52 -3.33
CA GLY A 124 4.74 -0.88 -3.52
C GLY A 124 5.70 -1.55 -4.49
N LYS A 125 5.61 -2.87 -4.57
CA LYS A 125 6.32 -3.70 -5.53
C LYS A 125 5.33 -4.19 -6.58
N VAL A 126 5.76 -4.15 -7.84
CA VAL A 126 5.01 -4.69 -8.98
C VAL A 126 5.41 -6.15 -9.18
N ASP A 127 4.42 -7.01 -9.38
CA ASP A 127 4.57 -8.36 -9.88
C ASP A 127 3.61 -8.55 -11.06
N SER A 128 4.16 -8.85 -12.23
CA SER A 128 3.41 -8.98 -13.49
C SER A 128 3.67 -10.35 -14.08
N SER A 129 2.61 -11.10 -14.36
CA SER A 129 2.67 -12.38 -15.07
C SER A 129 1.91 -12.29 -16.39
N THR A 130 2.47 -12.90 -17.43
CA THR A 130 1.80 -13.05 -18.73
C THR A 130 1.85 -14.51 -19.11
N GLU A 131 0.67 -15.10 -19.30
CA GLU A 131 0.50 -16.52 -19.60
C GLU A 131 -0.19 -16.70 -20.95
N PHE A 132 0.31 -17.66 -21.73
CA PHE A 132 -0.28 -18.09 -22.99
C PHE A 132 -0.88 -19.48 -22.81
N VAL A 133 -2.19 -19.61 -22.98
CA VAL A 133 -2.90 -20.89 -22.92
C VAL A 133 -3.58 -21.14 -24.25
N GLY A 134 -2.90 -21.88 -25.14
CA GLY A 134 -3.40 -22.14 -26.49
C GLY A 134 -3.56 -20.87 -27.31
N ILE A 135 -4.81 -20.55 -27.69
CA ILE A 135 -5.16 -19.33 -28.45
C ILE A 135 -5.53 -18.14 -27.56
N ALA A 136 -5.27 -18.20 -26.25
CA ALA A 136 -5.58 -17.15 -25.31
C ALA A 136 -4.30 -16.58 -24.68
N ILE A 137 -4.35 -15.28 -24.39
CA ILE A 137 -3.36 -14.57 -23.57
C ILE A 137 -4.07 -14.03 -22.33
N SER A 138 -3.44 -14.21 -21.17
CA SER A 138 -3.85 -13.63 -19.91
C SER A 138 -2.69 -12.84 -19.33
N GLN A 139 -2.94 -11.61 -18.95
CA GLN A 139 -1.99 -10.77 -18.24
C GLN A 139 -2.58 -10.44 -16.87
N THR A 140 -1.81 -10.69 -15.81
CA THR A 140 -2.20 -10.31 -14.45
C THR A 140 -1.08 -9.47 -13.86
N ASP A 141 -1.40 -8.26 -13.48
CA ASP A 141 -0.49 -7.35 -12.80
C ASP A 141 -1.02 -7.09 -11.41
N VAL A 142 -0.13 -7.25 -10.44
CA VAL A 142 -0.38 -6.91 -9.03
C VAL A 142 0.65 -5.86 -8.63
N CYS A 143 0.22 -4.86 -7.89
CA CYS A 143 1.15 -3.95 -7.23
C CYS A 143 0.72 -3.72 -5.80
N GLY A 144 1.62 -3.95 -4.85
CA GLY A 144 1.27 -3.79 -3.45
C GLY A 144 2.44 -3.55 -2.52
N GLY A 145 2.14 -3.05 -1.33
CA GLY A 145 3.12 -2.73 -0.33
C GLY A 145 2.49 -2.51 1.04
N GLY A 146 3.35 -2.44 2.06
CA GLY A 146 2.93 -2.12 3.42
C GLY A 146 3.08 -0.62 3.72
N PHE A 147 2.12 -0.08 4.48
CA PHE A 147 2.11 1.29 4.95
C PHE A 147 1.63 1.36 6.42
N PRO A 148 2.08 2.36 7.18
CA PRO A 148 1.74 2.52 8.59
C PRO A 148 0.45 3.33 8.77
N THR A 149 -0.30 3.03 9.83
CA THR A 149 -1.47 3.84 10.24
C THR A 149 -1.43 4.32 11.68
N GLY A 150 -0.39 3.96 12.45
CA GLY A 150 -0.18 4.43 13.82
C GLY A 150 -0.96 3.66 14.91
N GLY A 151 -1.71 2.59 14.56
CA GLY A 151 -2.42 1.72 15.51
C GLY A 151 -3.10 0.53 14.85
N GLU A 152 -3.52 -0.49 15.61
CA GLU A 152 -4.19 -1.68 15.05
C GLU A 152 -5.54 -1.34 14.40
N CYS A 153 -5.74 -1.80 13.17
CA CYS A 153 -6.99 -1.64 12.42
C CYS A 153 -7.83 -2.92 12.59
N GLY A 154 -8.95 -2.82 13.30
CA GLY A 154 -9.78 -3.97 13.66
C GLY A 154 -10.99 -4.20 12.76
N ASP A 155 -11.73 -5.26 13.08
CA ASP A 155 -13.00 -5.59 12.44
C ASP A 155 -14.04 -4.47 12.64
N GLY A 156 -14.57 -3.94 11.53
CA GLY A 156 -15.46 -2.77 11.53
C GLY A 156 -14.81 -1.46 11.10
N ALA A 157 -13.59 -1.51 10.58
CA ALA A 157 -12.95 -0.39 9.90
C ALA A 157 -13.86 0.18 8.79
N THR A 158 -13.97 1.51 8.74
CA THR A 158 -14.68 2.21 7.67
C THR A 158 -13.67 2.76 6.67
N PHE A 159 -14.00 2.73 5.39
CA PHE A 159 -13.17 3.27 4.31
C PHE A 159 -14.06 4.15 3.44
N ASN A 160 -13.68 5.41 3.27
CA ASN A 160 -14.42 6.37 2.46
C ASN A 160 -13.50 6.89 1.35
N ILE A 161 -13.90 6.64 0.10
CA ILE A 161 -13.23 7.19 -1.07
C ILE A 161 -13.75 8.62 -1.28
N ALA A 162 -12.91 9.61 -0.99
CA ALA A 162 -13.28 11.03 -1.04
C ALA A 162 -13.34 11.55 -2.49
N SER A 163 -12.43 11.09 -3.35
CA SER A 163 -12.40 11.42 -4.78
C SER A 163 -11.37 10.56 -5.53
N HIS A 164 -11.47 10.54 -6.85
CA HIS A 164 -10.46 9.99 -7.75
C HIS A 164 -9.99 11.07 -8.74
N ASN A 165 -8.69 11.15 -9.01
CA ASN A 165 -8.13 12.02 -10.05
C ASN A 165 -7.25 11.19 -11.00
N PRO A 166 -7.37 11.36 -12.32
CA PRO A 166 -6.45 10.78 -13.30
C PRO A 166 -5.09 11.51 -13.37
#